data_AF-A0A7C4YJY9-F1
#
_entry.id   AF-A0A7C4YJY9-F1
#
_cell.length_a   1.000
_cell.length_b   1.000
_cell.length_c   1.000
_cell.angle_alpha   90.00
_cell.angle_beta   90.00
_cell.angle_gamma   90.00
#
_symmetry.space_group_name_H-M   'P 1'
#
loop_
_entity.id
_entity.type
_entity.pdbx_description
1 polymer ?
#
loop_
_entity_poly.entity_id
_entity_poly.type
_entity_poly.pdbx_seq_one_letter_code
_entity_poly.pdbx_strand_id
1 'polypeptide(L)'
;MTATALSGCMQRLRQAAAIVEHSCLADRELLQRFFQHGEEDAFAALIRRHGPMVLSVCRRSLRDSHDAEDAFQATFLVLVRKGHALASPDRLGPWLYGVACRTAQKARSAVSARAKFERSSMEDASGVATVPSARLDSDVLDWLDVELSRLPDKYREPIVLCYLQGQSKREAASRLGWPEGTVSARLDRARKLLKERLSRRGIALGAAGLAGMLASLPADAAVPAALTRRTFELAFVLLQPSAFASVIPFNIQQLTEGVIRTMYLNKFKAIAIAIVATLAVGLVTTGLTQKALANRAGTPAASEPAPGDFSATLFSDTDDLWSFPVLVRAEKGEKKPLGDTVQGTVKSVDAAKKTIVVQIPKLTDGKKGTEEKSFELAADVRIQLHDVITKTKELPEGKLADLTEGTRVNLQLDADNKKVVLVGAQGPGLHGSVKSASGDSITVMLKGKDGKTEETFELIKDAKIILHNPLAKKTDPQTEGKLADLTENTPVHLQLTVDRKRVLGIGVMGRSMVGRLSAYDAGNSTITISVKEDGQLVDKTFTIAKDARLGDLNVGEVVVLQFSPTDKEKVVMAQGKKSE
;
A
#
# COMPACT_ATOMS: atom_id res chain seq x y z
N MET A 1 53.18 20.29 -31.77
CA MET A 1 51.99 19.75 -31.07
C MET A 1 51.55 20.78 -30.06
N THR A 2 50.36 21.36 -30.22
CA THR A 2 49.90 22.49 -29.39
C THR A 2 49.52 22.02 -27.99
N ALA A 3 49.75 22.85 -26.97
CA ALA A 3 49.47 22.55 -25.56
C ALA A 3 47.99 22.11 -25.32
N THR A 4 47.07 22.61 -26.15
CA THR A 4 45.65 22.24 -26.15
C THR A 4 45.39 20.79 -26.58
N ALA A 5 46.14 20.29 -27.58
CA ALA A 5 46.04 18.90 -28.03
C ALA A 5 46.64 17.93 -26.99
N LEU A 6 47.71 18.34 -26.30
CA LEU A 6 48.33 17.58 -25.22
C LEU A 6 47.42 17.51 -23.98
N SER A 7 46.77 18.63 -23.63
CA SER A 7 45.77 18.70 -22.55
C SER A 7 44.54 17.83 -22.85
N GLY A 8 44.02 17.86 -24.08
CA GLY A 8 42.92 16.99 -24.50
C GLY A 8 43.29 15.50 -24.50
N CYS A 9 44.53 15.17 -24.89
CA CYS A 9 45.05 13.80 -24.83
C CYS A 9 45.19 13.32 -23.38
N MET A 10 45.79 14.13 -22.50
CA MET A 10 45.91 13.85 -21.07
C MET A 10 44.56 13.68 -20.37
N GLN A 11 43.56 14.48 -20.74
CA GLN A 11 42.21 14.38 -20.18
C GLN A 11 41.48 13.12 -20.65
N ARG A 12 41.65 12.71 -21.91
CA ARG A 12 41.14 11.43 -22.44
C ARG A 12 41.83 10.23 -21.82
N LEU A 13 43.15 10.30 -21.61
CA LEU A 13 43.91 9.25 -20.93
C LEU A 13 43.51 9.13 -19.45
N ARG A 14 43.24 10.25 -18.77
CA ARG A 14 42.69 10.25 -17.41
C ARG A 14 41.28 9.67 -17.35
N GLN A 15 40.39 10.05 -18.27
CA GLN A 15 39.06 9.44 -18.36
C GLN A 15 39.13 7.93 -18.68
N ALA A 16 40.00 7.52 -19.59
CA ALA A 16 40.20 6.10 -19.90
C ALA A 16 40.77 5.32 -18.69
N ALA A 17 41.73 5.91 -17.97
CA ALA A 17 42.29 5.33 -16.75
C ALA A 17 41.24 5.22 -15.63
N ALA A 18 40.43 6.25 -15.42
CA ALA A 18 39.32 6.22 -14.46
C ALA A 18 38.28 5.16 -14.83
N ILE A 19 37.92 5.04 -16.11
CA ILE A 19 37.00 3.99 -16.59
C ILE A 19 37.53 2.59 -16.28
N VAL A 20 38.82 2.35 -16.49
CA VAL A 20 39.48 1.06 -16.19
C VAL A 20 39.55 0.84 -14.68
N GLU A 21 39.93 1.85 -13.90
CA GLU A 21 39.99 1.79 -12.44
C GLU A 21 38.61 1.46 -11.83
N HIS A 22 37.55 2.16 -12.25
CA HIS A 22 36.20 1.90 -11.73
C HIS A 22 35.60 0.57 -12.23
N SER A 23 36.11 0.01 -13.33
CA SER A 23 35.60 -1.26 -13.86
C SER A 23 35.93 -2.46 -12.97
N CYS A 24 37.00 -2.40 -12.16
CA CYS A 24 37.42 -3.47 -11.26
C CYS A 24 36.92 -3.31 -9.81
N LEU A 25 36.38 -2.14 -9.45
CA LEU A 25 35.86 -1.89 -8.11
C LEU A 25 34.57 -2.67 -7.84
N ALA A 26 34.38 -3.09 -6.59
CA ALA A 26 33.14 -3.72 -6.13
C ALA A 26 31.97 -2.73 -6.12
N ASP A 27 30.74 -3.25 -6.25
CA ASP A 27 29.52 -2.42 -6.29
C ASP A 27 29.38 -1.53 -5.04
N ARG A 28 29.81 -2.04 -3.87
CA ARG A 28 29.87 -1.28 -2.62
C ARG A 28 30.73 -0.03 -2.72
N GLU A 29 31.93 -0.18 -3.26
CA GLU A 29 32.90 0.90 -3.39
C GLU A 29 32.42 1.95 -4.39
N LEU A 30 31.84 1.51 -5.51
CA LEU A 30 31.24 2.40 -6.50
C LEU A 30 30.07 3.21 -5.92
N LEU A 31 29.19 2.57 -5.14
CA LEU A 31 28.11 3.28 -4.44
C LEU A 31 28.65 4.27 -3.40
N GLN A 32 29.70 3.90 -2.67
CA GLN A 32 30.32 4.77 -1.68
C GLN A 32 30.90 6.02 -2.34
N ARG A 33 31.72 5.86 -3.39
CA ARG A 33 32.32 6.98 -4.13
C ARG A 33 31.25 7.89 -4.75
N PHE A 34 30.20 7.30 -5.31
CA PHE A 34 29.08 8.07 -5.85
C PHE A 34 28.35 8.90 -4.77
N PHE A 35 27.96 8.32 -3.65
CA PHE A 35 27.17 9.03 -2.63
C PHE A 35 28.00 9.96 -1.74
N GLN A 36 29.26 9.64 -1.46
CA GLN A 36 30.11 10.43 -0.56
C GLN A 36 30.89 11.51 -1.29
N HIS A 37 31.38 11.22 -2.50
CA HIS A 37 32.26 12.12 -3.24
C HIS A 37 31.60 12.70 -4.50
N GLY A 38 30.39 12.26 -4.84
CA GLY A 38 29.70 12.69 -6.06
C GLY A 38 30.42 12.23 -7.33
N GLU A 39 31.24 11.18 -7.25
CA GLU A 39 32.05 10.72 -8.39
C GLU A 39 31.16 10.19 -9.52
N GLU A 40 31.15 10.96 -10.60
CA GLU A 40 30.38 10.69 -11.81
C GLU A 40 30.75 9.36 -12.47
N ASP A 41 32.06 9.09 -12.57
CA ASP A 41 32.59 7.88 -13.20
C ASP A 41 32.20 6.60 -12.43
N ALA A 42 31.99 6.70 -11.12
CA ALA A 42 31.53 5.58 -10.30
C ALA A 42 30.08 5.19 -10.64
N PHE A 43 29.19 6.17 -10.85
CA PHE A 43 27.82 5.90 -11.29
C PHE A 43 27.75 5.40 -12.73
N ALA A 44 28.57 5.95 -13.62
CA ALA A 44 28.69 5.47 -14.99
C ALA A 44 29.16 3.99 -15.03
N ALA A 45 30.08 3.59 -14.13
CA ALA A 45 30.49 2.20 -13.98
C ALA A 45 29.35 1.30 -13.50
N LEU A 46 28.51 1.76 -12.56
CA LEU A 46 27.31 1.03 -12.12
C LEU A 46 26.29 0.83 -13.24
N ILE A 47 26.01 1.88 -14.04
CA ILE A 47 25.12 1.77 -15.20
C ILE A 47 25.71 0.83 -16.25
N ARG A 48 27.01 0.91 -16.53
CA ARG A 48 27.67 0.02 -17.49
C ARG A 48 27.58 -1.45 -17.06
N ARG A 49 27.75 -1.72 -15.77
CA ARG A 49 27.72 -3.08 -15.21
C ARG A 49 26.32 -3.67 -15.09
N HIS A 50 25.31 -2.89 -14.72
CA HIS A 50 23.97 -3.40 -14.42
C HIS A 50 22.90 -2.98 -15.43
N GLY A 51 23.18 -1.98 -16.25
CA GLY A 51 22.27 -1.45 -17.25
C GLY A 51 21.79 -2.48 -18.26
N PRO A 52 22.64 -3.35 -18.84
CA PRO A 52 22.19 -4.40 -19.75
C PRO A 52 21.07 -5.27 -19.16
N MET A 53 21.25 -5.72 -17.92
CA MET A 53 20.25 -6.49 -17.19
C MET A 53 18.97 -5.69 -16.99
N VAL A 54 19.05 -4.45 -16.49
CA VAL A 54 17.87 -3.60 -16.23
C VAL A 54 17.10 -3.33 -17.52
N LEU A 55 17.79 -2.94 -18.59
CA LEU A 55 17.19 -2.64 -19.88
C LEU A 55 16.55 -3.89 -20.50
N SER A 56 17.17 -5.06 -20.33
CA SER A 56 16.61 -6.33 -20.80
C SER A 56 15.26 -6.65 -20.14
N VAL A 57 15.13 -6.41 -18.83
CA VAL A 57 13.87 -6.63 -18.09
C VAL A 57 12.81 -5.64 -18.56
N CYS A 58 13.16 -4.36 -18.67
CA CYS A 58 12.23 -3.33 -19.13
C CYS A 58 11.72 -3.62 -20.54
N ARG A 59 12.59 -4.00 -21.48
CA ARG A 59 12.22 -4.34 -22.87
C ARG A 59 11.41 -5.62 -23.00
N ARG A 60 11.62 -6.61 -22.13
CA ARG A 60 10.78 -7.82 -22.12
C ARG A 60 9.37 -7.50 -21.62
N SER A 61 9.29 -6.70 -20.54
CA SER A 61 8.04 -6.36 -19.86
C SER A 61 7.20 -5.28 -20.54
N LEU A 62 7.82 -4.44 -21.37
CA LEU A 62 7.20 -3.29 -22.03
C LEU A 62 7.43 -3.39 -23.54
N ARG A 63 6.34 -3.32 -24.30
CA ARG A 63 6.35 -3.47 -25.76
C ARG A 63 6.85 -2.21 -26.49
N ASP A 64 6.65 -1.04 -25.88
CA ASP A 64 7.10 0.24 -26.41
C ASP A 64 8.54 0.54 -25.94
N SER A 65 9.41 0.91 -26.88
CA SER A 65 10.82 1.18 -26.60
C SER A 65 11.03 2.41 -25.71
N HIS A 66 10.20 3.43 -25.84
CA HIS A 66 10.28 4.64 -25.01
C HIS A 66 9.80 4.36 -23.58
N ASP A 67 8.69 3.62 -23.41
CA ASP A 67 8.25 3.19 -22.07
C ASP A 67 9.34 2.33 -21.39
N ALA A 68 10.05 1.48 -22.15
CA ALA A 68 11.17 0.69 -21.64
C ALA A 68 12.37 1.55 -21.23
N GLU A 69 12.70 2.61 -21.99
CA GLU A 69 13.74 3.58 -21.66
C GLU A 69 13.38 4.42 -20.42
N ASP A 70 12.10 4.81 -20.28
CA ASP A 70 11.60 5.53 -19.11
C ASP A 70 11.66 4.67 -17.85
N ALA A 71 11.27 3.40 -17.96
CA ALA A 71 11.36 2.45 -16.85
C ALA A 71 12.82 2.15 -16.47
N PHE A 72 13.73 2.11 -17.45
CA PHE A 72 15.17 2.01 -17.22
C PHE A 72 15.68 3.22 -16.43
N GLN A 73 15.38 4.43 -16.89
CA GLN A 73 15.78 5.68 -16.24
C GLN A 73 15.22 5.74 -14.81
N ALA A 74 13.92 5.48 -14.64
CA ALA A 74 13.26 5.48 -13.33
C ALA A 74 13.90 4.47 -12.36
N THR A 75 14.33 3.29 -12.83
CA THR A 75 15.01 2.30 -11.99
C THR A 75 16.32 2.84 -11.40
N PHE A 76 17.13 3.53 -12.20
CA PHE A 76 18.36 4.16 -11.72
C PHE A 76 18.10 5.41 -10.87
N LEU A 77 17.03 6.16 -11.12
CA LEU A 77 16.62 7.25 -10.24
C LEU A 77 16.15 6.75 -8.86
N VAL A 78 15.49 5.58 -8.80
CA VAL A 78 15.22 4.90 -7.53
C VAL A 78 16.52 4.50 -6.83
N LEU A 79 17.55 4.05 -7.56
CA LEU A 79 18.88 3.80 -7.00
C LEU A 79 19.48 5.07 -6.39
N VAL A 80 19.43 6.22 -7.06
CA VAL A 80 19.95 7.48 -6.49
C VAL A 80 19.22 7.83 -5.19
N ARG A 81 17.90 7.66 -5.15
CA ARG A 81 17.08 8.04 -3.97
C ARG A 81 17.13 7.04 -2.81
N LYS A 82 17.40 5.76 -3.08
CA LYS A 82 17.34 4.68 -2.06
C LYS A 82 18.65 3.94 -1.86
N GLY A 83 19.63 4.15 -2.74
CA GLY A 83 20.92 3.46 -2.76
C GLY A 83 21.72 3.61 -1.48
N HIS A 84 21.68 4.80 -0.86
CA HIS A 84 22.34 5.07 0.42
C HIS A 84 21.85 4.19 1.58
N ALA A 85 20.62 3.66 1.49
CA ALA A 85 19.98 2.85 2.52
C ALA A 85 20.00 1.34 2.23
N LEU A 86 20.81 0.88 1.26
CA LEU A 86 20.96 -0.55 0.99
C LEU A 86 21.79 -1.21 2.10
N ALA A 87 21.16 -2.13 2.85
CA ALA A 87 21.83 -2.90 3.90
C ALA A 87 22.91 -3.86 3.36
N SER A 88 22.88 -4.21 2.08
CA SER A 88 23.86 -5.11 1.45
C SER A 88 24.21 -4.63 0.04
N PRO A 89 25.17 -3.69 -0.08
CA PRO A 89 25.57 -3.12 -1.36
C PRO A 89 26.07 -4.16 -2.38
N ASP A 90 26.64 -5.28 -1.92
CA ASP A 90 27.13 -6.36 -2.80
C ASP A 90 26.00 -7.15 -3.50
N ARG A 91 24.75 -6.93 -3.06
CA ARG A 91 23.53 -7.48 -3.68
C ARG A 91 22.82 -6.46 -4.57
N LEU A 92 23.55 -5.47 -5.09
CA LEU A 92 23.00 -4.43 -5.95
C LEU A 92 22.31 -5.00 -7.19
N GLY A 93 22.90 -5.98 -7.85
CA GLY A 93 22.31 -6.64 -9.03
C GLY A 93 20.90 -7.20 -8.80
N PRO A 94 20.73 -8.14 -7.85
CA PRO A 94 19.41 -8.66 -7.48
C PRO A 94 18.42 -7.62 -6.96
N TRP A 95 18.91 -6.55 -6.33
CA TRP A 95 18.08 -5.43 -5.90
C TRP A 95 17.56 -4.62 -7.10
N LEU A 96 18.46 -4.24 -8.02
CA LEU A 96 18.12 -3.51 -9.25
C LEU A 96 17.16 -4.32 -10.13
N TYR A 97 17.36 -5.63 -10.25
CA TYR A 97 16.40 -6.51 -10.93
C TYR A 97 14.99 -6.39 -10.33
N GLY A 98 14.89 -6.46 -9.00
CA GLY A 98 13.60 -6.33 -8.31
C GLY A 98 12.95 -4.96 -8.48
N VAL A 99 13.75 -3.88 -8.53
CA VAL A 99 13.26 -2.52 -8.82
C VAL A 99 12.81 -2.42 -10.28
N ALA A 100 13.57 -2.96 -11.24
CA ALA A 100 13.24 -2.98 -12.66
C ALA A 100 11.91 -3.69 -12.92
N CYS A 101 11.68 -4.88 -12.35
CA CYS A 101 10.40 -5.59 -12.49
C CYS A 101 9.21 -4.77 -11.96
N ARG A 102 9.36 -4.12 -10.78
CA ARG A 102 8.29 -3.27 -10.22
C ARG A 102 8.02 -2.04 -11.09
N THR A 103 9.09 -1.43 -11.59
CA THR A 103 9.01 -0.24 -12.44
C THR A 103 8.32 -0.58 -13.76
N ALA A 104 8.72 -1.67 -14.40
CA ALA A 104 8.11 -2.14 -15.63
C ALA A 104 6.65 -2.57 -15.44
N GLN A 105 6.32 -3.29 -14.35
CA GLN A 105 4.94 -3.65 -14.03
C GLN A 105 4.07 -2.39 -13.82
N LYS A 106 4.61 -1.37 -13.17
CA LYS A 106 3.89 -0.11 -12.94
C LYS A 106 3.67 0.67 -14.24
N ALA A 107 4.68 0.75 -15.10
CA ALA A 107 4.57 1.34 -16.43
C ALA A 107 3.50 0.60 -17.26
N ARG A 108 3.51 -0.73 -17.27
CA ARG A 108 2.50 -1.55 -17.95
C ARG A 108 1.09 -1.29 -17.43
N SER A 109 0.90 -1.20 -16.12
CA SER A 109 -0.40 -0.85 -15.53
C SER A 109 -0.87 0.53 -15.98
N ALA A 110 0.03 1.52 -16.04
CA ALA A 110 -0.28 2.87 -16.52
C ALA A 110 -0.69 2.88 -18.01
N VAL A 111 0.05 2.16 -18.87
CA VAL A 111 -0.30 1.97 -20.29
C VAL A 111 -1.67 1.31 -20.43
N SER A 112 -1.95 0.26 -19.66
CA SER A 112 -3.23 -0.44 -19.71
C SER A 112 -4.41 0.42 -19.24
N ALA A 113 -4.18 1.32 -18.28
CA ALA A 113 -5.20 2.27 -17.83
C ALA A 113 -5.48 3.34 -18.90
N ARG A 114 -4.44 3.87 -19.55
CA ARG A 114 -4.58 4.81 -20.69
C ARG A 114 -5.33 4.19 -21.86
N ALA A 115 -4.93 2.98 -22.28
CA ALA A 115 -5.55 2.29 -23.41
C ALA A 115 -7.02 1.87 -23.14
N LYS A 116 -7.42 1.70 -21.88
CA LYS A 116 -8.82 1.47 -21.50
C LYS A 116 -9.64 2.75 -21.53
N PHE A 117 -9.06 3.86 -21.06
CA PHE A 117 -9.68 5.17 -21.13
C PHE A 117 -9.89 5.63 -22.58
N GLU A 118 -8.87 5.44 -23.43
CA GLU A 118 -8.94 5.74 -24.87
C GLU A 118 -9.95 4.84 -25.59
N ARG A 119 -10.04 3.55 -25.25
CA ARG A 119 -11.08 2.65 -25.81
C ARG A 119 -12.50 3.01 -25.38
N SER A 120 -12.70 3.48 -24.15
CA SER A 120 -14.01 3.99 -23.70
C SER A 120 -14.38 5.33 -24.33
N SER A 121 -13.45 6.03 -24.98
CA SER A 121 -13.69 7.29 -25.70
C SER A 121 -13.73 7.12 -27.23
N MET A 122 -13.46 5.91 -27.74
CA MET A 122 -13.37 5.59 -29.17
C MET A 122 -14.17 4.31 -29.50
N GLU A 123 -15.45 4.27 -29.14
CA GLU A 123 -16.41 3.41 -29.85
C GLU A 123 -16.97 4.20 -31.04
N ASP A 124 -16.17 4.29 -32.11
CA ASP A 124 -16.59 4.42 -33.51
C ASP A 124 -15.34 4.38 -34.41
N ALA A 125 -14.84 3.16 -34.69
CA ALA A 125 -14.17 2.77 -35.94
C ALA A 125 -13.53 1.39 -35.78
N SER A 126 -14.10 0.40 -36.49
CA SER A 126 -13.55 -0.95 -36.59
C SER A 126 -12.40 -1.00 -37.62
N GLY A 127 -11.39 -1.82 -37.35
CA GLY A 127 -10.29 -2.10 -38.28
C GLY A 127 -9.50 -3.33 -37.87
N VAL A 128 -9.70 -4.41 -38.62
CA VAL A 128 -9.08 -5.74 -38.46
C VAL A 128 -7.55 -5.65 -38.55
N ALA A 129 -6.84 -6.22 -37.56
CA ALA A 129 -5.39 -6.38 -37.61
C ALA A 129 -5.01 -7.87 -37.58
N THR A 130 -4.52 -8.36 -38.73
CA THR A 130 -3.86 -9.66 -38.92
C THR A 130 -2.62 -9.77 -38.02
N VAL A 131 -2.38 -10.99 -37.50
CA VAL A 131 -1.26 -11.32 -36.61
C VAL A 131 -0.15 -12.04 -37.38
N PRO A 132 1.03 -11.44 -37.62
CA PRO A 132 2.23 -12.19 -38.01
C PRO A 132 2.72 -13.05 -36.84
N SER A 133 3.15 -14.27 -37.16
CA SER A 133 3.53 -15.37 -36.26
C SER A 133 4.79 -15.16 -35.42
N ALA A 134 5.40 -13.97 -35.40
CA ALA A 134 6.49 -13.62 -34.47
C ALA A 134 5.99 -13.20 -33.07
N ARG A 135 4.66 -13.20 -32.84
CA ARG A 135 4.00 -12.65 -31.64
C ARG A 135 3.94 -13.57 -30.42
N LEU A 136 4.37 -14.83 -30.52
CA LEU A 136 4.23 -15.83 -29.43
C LEU A 136 5.39 -15.84 -28.41
N ASP A 137 6.59 -15.36 -28.77
CA ASP A 137 7.77 -15.38 -27.88
C ASP A 137 7.77 -14.26 -26.83
N SER A 138 7.17 -13.10 -27.16
CA SER A 138 7.05 -11.92 -26.28
C SER A 138 6.25 -12.23 -25.00
N ASP A 139 5.15 -12.97 -25.13
CA ASP A 139 4.25 -13.20 -24.00
C ASP A 139 4.82 -14.25 -23.01
N VAL A 140 5.67 -15.17 -23.48
CA VAL A 140 6.36 -16.16 -22.63
C VAL A 140 7.43 -15.51 -21.77
N LEU A 141 8.21 -14.59 -22.35
CA LEU A 141 9.25 -13.84 -21.66
C LEU A 141 8.68 -12.86 -20.61
N ASP A 142 7.52 -12.29 -20.89
CA ASP A 142 6.72 -11.50 -19.95
C ASP A 142 6.39 -12.29 -18.67
N TRP A 143 5.89 -13.51 -18.84
CA TRP A 143 5.54 -14.37 -17.71
C TRP A 143 6.76 -14.85 -16.94
N LEU A 144 7.92 -14.96 -17.59
CA LEU A 144 9.17 -15.34 -16.95
C LEU A 144 9.58 -14.34 -15.87
N ASP A 145 9.63 -13.04 -16.19
CA ASP A 145 10.04 -12.01 -15.22
C ASP A 145 9.01 -11.91 -14.06
N VAL A 146 7.72 -12.09 -14.36
CA VAL A 146 6.65 -12.18 -13.34
C VAL A 146 6.89 -13.36 -12.39
N GLU A 147 7.14 -14.56 -12.91
CA GLU A 147 7.34 -15.74 -12.07
C GLU A 147 8.68 -15.74 -11.33
N LEU A 148 9.74 -15.20 -11.95
CA LEU A 148 11.03 -14.95 -11.31
C LEU A 148 10.89 -13.96 -10.14
N SER A 149 10.11 -12.89 -10.29
CA SER A 149 9.87 -11.90 -9.23
C SER A 149 9.13 -12.48 -8.02
N ARG A 150 8.35 -13.55 -8.23
CA ARG A 150 7.61 -14.27 -7.19
C ARG A 150 8.42 -15.37 -6.51
N LEU A 151 9.65 -15.64 -6.93
CA LEU A 151 10.50 -16.60 -6.26
C LEU A 151 11.05 -16.01 -4.95
N PRO A 152 11.18 -16.82 -3.89
CA PRO A 152 11.95 -16.43 -2.70
C PRO A 152 13.36 -15.99 -3.07
N ASP A 153 13.88 -14.97 -2.38
CA ASP A 153 15.17 -14.34 -2.69
C ASP A 153 16.33 -15.35 -2.77
N LYS A 154 16.34 -16.33 -1.86
CA LYS A 154 17.34 -17.42 -1.85
C LYS A 154 17.44 -18.21 -3.17
N TYR A 155 16.40 -18.21 -4.00
CA TYR A 155 16.35 -18.88 -5.30
C TYR A 155 16.44 -17.88 -6.47
N ARG A 156 15.90 -16.67 -6.30
CA ARG A 156 15.93 -15.60 -7.29
C ARG A 156 17.34 -15.01 -7.46
N GLU A 157 18.03 -14.72 -6.37
CA GLU A 157 19.33 -14.04 -6.39
C GLU A 157 20.39 -14.81 -7.22
N PRO A 158 20.56 -16.14 -7.07
CA PRO A 158 21.47 -16.90 -7.92
C PRO A 158 21.13 -16.84 -9.41
N ILE A 159 19.84 -16.87 -9.76
CA ILE A 159 19.42 -16.79 -11.15
C ILE A 159 19.81 -15.44 -11.73
N VAL A 160 19.53 -14.35 -11.02
CA VAL A 160 19.87 -13.00 -11.48
C VAL A 160 21.38 -12.89 -11.71
N LEU A 161 22.20 -13.31 -10.74
CA LEU A 161 23.65 -13.20 -10.86
C LEU A 161 24.21 -14.05 -12.02
N CYS A 162 23.80 -15.32 -12.13
CA CYS A 162 24.40 -16.23 -13.10
C CYS A 162 23.83 -16.07 -14.51
N TYR A 163 22.51 -15.95 -14.64
CA TYR A 163 21.85 -15.94 -15.96
C TYR A 163 21.64 -14.53 -16.51
N LEU A 164 21.40 -13.53 -15.66
CA LEU A 164 21.11 -12.17 -16.12
C LEU A 164 22.31 -11.23 -16.06
N GLN A 165 23.32 -11.56 -15.24
CA GLN A 165 24.56 -10.78 -15.11
C GLN A 165 25.80 -11.57 -15.56
N GLY A 166 25.63 -12.78 -16.09
CA GLY A 166 26.72 -13.59 -16.65
C GLY A 166 27.77 -14.03 -15.64
N GLN A 167 27.52 -13.93 -14.33
CA GLN A 167 28.51 -14.29 -13.33
C GLN A 167 28.69 -15.81 -13.23
N SER A 168 29.92 -16.23 -12.98
CA SER A 168 30.19 -17.63 -12.64
C SER A 168 29.53 -18.02 -11.32
N LYS A 169 29.29 -19.32 -11.12
CA LYS A 169 28.75 -19.84 -9.85
C LYS A 169 29.64 -19.47 -8.65
N ARG A 170 30.96 -19.43 -8.87
CA ARG A 170 31.97 -19.02 -7.88
C ARG A 170 31.86 -17.55 -7.51
N GLU A 171 31.70 -16.66 -8.47
CA GLU A 171 31.49 -15.22 -8.21
C GLU A 171 30.16 -14.98 -7.50
N ALA A 172 29.09 -15.63 -7.96
CA ALA A 172 27.78 -15.56 -7.31
C ALA A 172 27.84 -16.09 -5.86
N ALA A 173 28.58 -17.17 -5.61
CA ALA A 173 28.84 -17.71 -4.28
C ALA A 173 29.53 -16.69 -3.37
N SER A 174 30.59 -16.04 -3.87
CA SER A 174 31.30 -14.99 -3.15
C SER A 174 30.39 -13.80 -2.81
N ARG A 175 29.55 -13.35 -3.75
CA ARG A 175 28.65 -12.20 -3.54
C ARG A 175 27.50 -12.51 -2.58
N LEU A 176 26.99 -13.74 -2.59
CA LEU A 176 25.88 -14.16 -1.73
C LEU A 176 26.34 -14.62 -0.35
N GLY A 177 27.64 -14.88 -0.18
CA GLY A 177 28.23 -15.45 1.03
C GLY A 177 27.88 -16.93 1.21
N TRP A 178 27.70 -17.68 0.13
CA TRP A 178 27.32 -19.11 0.15
C TRP A 178 28.43 -19.99 -0.44
N PRO A 179 28.51 -21.28 -0.05
CA PRO A 179 29.34 -22.25 -0.77
C PRO A 179 28.88 -22.42 -2.22
N GLU A 180 29.80 -22.63 -3.16
CA GLU A 180 29.48 -22.83 -4.58
C GLU A 180 28.50 -23.99 -4.83
N GLY A 181 28.65 -25.10 -4.08
CA GLY A 181 27.71 -26.22 -4.11
C GLY A 181 26.29 -25.82 -3.69
N THR A 182 26.14 -24.88 -2.76
CA THR A 182 24.85 -24.34 -2.32
C THR A 182 24.22 -23.47 -3.41
N VAL A 183 25.02 -22.68 -4.12
CA VAL A 183 24.57 -21.91 -5.29
C VAL A 183 24.06 -22.85 -6.37
N SER A 184 24.81 -23.92 -6.70
CA SER A 184 24.37 -24.89 -7.71
C SER A 184 23.06 -25.58 -7.33
N ALA A 185 22.95 -26.08 -6.08
CA ALA A 185 21.73 -26.73 -5.59
C ALA A 185 20.52 -25.77 -5.58
N ARG A 186 20.72 -24.50 -5.21
CA ARG A 186 19.65 -23.48 -5.23
C ARG A 186 19.25 -23.10 -6.65
N LEU A 187 20.18 -23.04 -7.60
CA LEU A 187 19.88 -22.85 -9.02
C LEU A 187 19.04 -24.01 -9.58
N ASP A 188 19.40 -25.25 -9.24
CA ASP A 188 18.61 -26.43 -9.63
C ASP A 188 17.19 -26.37 -9.07
N ARG A 189 17.06 -26.02 -7.79
CA ARG A 189 15.74 -25.88 -7.16
C ARG A 189 14.94 -24.72 -7.77
N ALA A 190 15.59 -23.60 -8.06
CA ALA A 190 14.97 -22.45 -8.67
C ALA A 190 14.43 -22.77 -10.07
N ARG A 191 15.19 -23.49 -10.91
CA ARG A 191 14.73 -23.97 -12.23
C ARG A 191 13.52 -24.90 -12.12
N LYS A 192 13.51 -25.83 -11.16
CA LYS A 192 12.36 -26.72 -10.93
C LYS A 192 11.09 -25.93 -10.56
N LEU A 193 11.21 -24.98 -9.62
CA LEU A 193 10.08 -24.14 -9.19
C LEU A 193 9.54 -23.27 -10.33
N LEU A 194 10.42 -22.70 -11.16
CA LEU A 194 10.02 -21.93 -12.33
C LEU A 194 9.30 -22.81 -13.36
N LYS A 195 9.83 -24.00 -13.64
CA LYS A 195 9.18 -24.96 -14.52
C LYS A 195 7.74 -25.25 -14.04
N GLU A 196 7.56 -25.61 -12.77
CA GLU A 196 6.24 -25.89 -12.19
C GLU A 196 5.27 -24.70 -12.28
N ARG A 197 5.78 -23.47 -12.13
CA ARG A 197 4.97 -22.24 -12.21
C ARG A 197 4.60 -21.87 -13.64
N LEU A 198 5.53 -22.02 -14.58
CA LEU A 198 5.31 -21.76 -16.00
C LEU A 198 4.37 -22.82 -16.62
N SER A 199 4.50 -24.09 -16.22
CA SER A 199 3.59 -25.16 -16.66
C SER A 199 2.15 -24.93 -16.23
N ARG A 200 1.91 -24.38 -15.02
CA ARG A 200 0.57 -23.98 -14.58
C ARG A 200 -0.05 -22.84 -15.40
N ARG A 201 0.75 -22.15 -16.20
CA ARG A 201 0.32 -21.08 -17.12
C ARG A 201 0.25 -21.56 -18.57
N GLY A 202 0.33 -22.86 -18.82
CA GLY A 202 0.29 -23.45 -20.17
C GLY A 202 1.64 -23.46 -20.89
N ILE A 203 2.73 -23.06 -20.25
CA ILE A 203 4.08 -23.03 -20.85
C ILE A 203 4.82 -24.32 -20.48
N ALA A 204 4.82 -25.29 -21.39
CA ALA A 204 5.47 -26.58 -21.21
C ALA A 204 6.95 -26.54 -21.64
N LEU A 205 7.83 -26.02 -20.78
CA LEU A 205 9.28 -26.07 -20.99
C LEU A 205 9.91 -27.21 -20.19
N GLY A 206 10.71 -28.06 -20.85
CA GLY A 206 11.59 -29.02 -20.17
C GLY A 206 12.66 -28.30 -19.32
N ALA A 207 13.33 -29.00 -18.40
CA ALA A 207 14.39 -28.39 -17.58
C ALA A 207 15.55 -27.84 -18.42
N ALA A 208 15.90 -28.54 -19.51
CA ALA A 208 16.87 -28.09 -20.50
C ALA A 208 16.34 -26.88 -21.32
N GLY A 209 15.06 -26.89 -21.69
CA GLY A 209 14.42 -25.77 -22.40
C GLY A 209 14.38 -24.49 -21.56
N LEU A 210 14.08 -24.60 -20.27
CA LEU A 210 14.13 -23.45 -19.35
C LEU A 210 15.56 -22.96 -19.11
N ALA A 211 16.53 -23.85 -18.99
CA ALA A 211 17.94 -23.46 -18.86
C ALA A 211 18.46 -22.77 -20.13
N GLY A 212 18.09 -23.28 -21.31
CA GLY A 212 18.37 -22.66 -22.60
C GLY A 212 17.72 -21.29 -22.73
N MET A 213 16.43 -21.16 -22.36
CA MET A 213 15.71 -19.89 -22.38
C MET A 213 16.31 -18.85 -21.42
N LEU A 214 16.72 -19.27 -20.21
CA LEU A 214 17.40 -18.39 -19.25
C LEU A 214 18.80 -17.99 -19.72
N ALA A 215 19.51 -18.90 -20.41
CA ALA A 215 20.84 -18.63 -20.97
C ALA A 215 20.78 -17.78 -22.24
N SER A 216 19.66 -17.80 -22.98
CA SER A 216 19.43 -16.94 -24.14
C SER A 216 18.92 -15.55 -23.77
N LEU A 217 18.68 -15.26 -22.48
CA LEU A 217 18.39 -13.90 -22.04
C LEU A 217 19.65 -13.06 -22.27
N PRO A 218 19.54 -11.89 -22.90
CA PRO A 218 20.71 -11.09 -23.20
C PRO A 218 21.31 -10.54 -21.90
N ALA A 219 22.40 -11.16 -21.44
CA ALA A 219 23.21 -10.67 -20.33
C ALA A 219 23.95 -9.37 -20.72
N ASP A 220 24.24 -9.20 -22.02
CA ASP A 220 25.02 -8.10 -22.60
C ASP A 220 24.23 -7.22 -23.57
N ALA A 221 22.93 -7.01 -23.33
CA ALA A 221 22.18 -6.01 -24.11
C ALA A 221 22.87 -4.64 -23.99
N ALA A 222 23.58 -4.22 -25.05
CA ALA A 222 24.30 -2.96 -25.06
C ALA A 222 23.32 -1.81 -24.78
N VAL A 223 23.55 -1.08 -23.69
CA VAL A 223 22.78 0.12 -23.37
C VAL A 223 23.19 1.22 -24.35
N PRO A 224 22.25 1.83 -25.10
CA PRO A 224 22.60 2.93 -26.00
C PRO A 224 23.30 4.05 -25.23
N ALA A 225 24.43 4.55 -25.75
CA ALA A 225 25.22 5.59 -25.06
C ALA A 225 24.40 6.85 -24.74
N ALA A 226 23.44 7.19 -25.60
CA ALA A 226 22.51 8.30 -25.38
C ALA A 226 21.60 8.07 -24.16
N LEU A 227 21.13 6.84 -23.93
CA LEU A 227 20.31 6.47 -22.79
C LEU A 227 21.12 6.52 -21.49
N THR A 228 22.35 6.02 -21.50
CA THR A 228 23.28 6.13 -20.38
C THR A 228 23.51 7.60 -20.01
N ARG A 229 23.78 8.45 -20.99
CA ARG A 229 24.01 9.89 -20.77
C ARG A 229 22.78 10.60 -20.19
N ARG A 230 21.58 10.35 -20.72
CA ARG A 230 20.33 10.94 -20.18
C ARG A 230 20.05 10.48 -18.75
N THR A 231 20.21 9.19 -18.49
CA THR A 231 20.02 8.63 -17.14
C THR A 231 21.00 9.25 -16.15
N PHE A 232 22.25 9.42 -16.60
CA PHE A 232 23.32 10.05 -15.84
C PHE A 232 23.00 11.52 -15.51
N GLU A 233 22.60 12.32 -16.50
CA GLU A 233 22.22 13.73 -16.32
C GLU A 233 21.06 13.87 -15.31
N LEU A 234 20.02 13.03 -15.40
CA LEU A 234 18.89 13.04 -14.46
C LEU A 234 19.29 12.62 -13.03
N ALA A 235 20.18 11.64 -12.90
CA ALA A 235 20.66 11.15 -11.61
C ALA A 235 21.46 12.23 -10.85
N PHE A 236 22.29 12.99 -11.57
CA PHE A 236 23.13 14.01 -10.97
C PHE A 236 22.33 15.24 -10.51
N VAL A 237 21.32 15.64 -11.28
CA VAL A 237 20.38 16.71 -10.89
C VAL A 237 19.72 16.41 -9.53
N LEU A 238 19.41 15.14 -9.23
CA LEU A 238 18.80 14.75 -7.96
C LEU A 238 19.74 14.80 -6.74
N LEU A 239 21.05 14.84 -6.95
CA LEU A 239 22.06 14.92 -5.88
C LEU A 239 22.42 16.37 -5.52
N GLN A 240 22.09 17.33 -6.38
CA GLN A 240 22.40 18.74 -6.14
C GLN A 240 21.29 19.44 -5.32
N PRO A 241 21.60 20.10 -4.19
CA PRO A 241 20.61 20.78 -3.34
C PRO A 241 19.86 21.96 -3.99
N SER A 242 20.35 22.48 -5.11
CA SER A 242 19.91 23.76 -5.70
C SER A 242 19.34 23.66 -7.11
N ALA A 243 19.20 22.47 -7.70
CA ALA A 243 18.65 22.32 -9.03
C ALA A 243 17.13 22.19 -9.00
N PHE A 244 16.43 23.07 -9.72
CA PHE A 244 14.98 23.08 -9.86
C PHE A 244 14.44 21.69 -10.26
N ALA A 245 13.39 21.24 -9.57
CA ALA A 245 12.67 19.99 -9.83
C ALA A 245 12.02 19.88 -11.23
N SER A 246 12.27 20.84 -12.13
CA SER A 246 11.67 20.97 -13.45
C SER A 246 12.41 20.26 -14.59
N VAL A 247 13.52 19.56 -14.33
CA VAL A 247 14.35 18.94 -15.38
C VAL A 247 13.99 17.47 -15.64
N ILE A 248 13.29 16.79 -14.73
CA ILE A 248 12.94 15.37 -14.88
C ILE A 248 11.61 15.23 -15.63
N PRO A 249 11.56 14.47 -16.74
CA PRO A 249 10.31 14.16 -17.42
C PRO A 249 9.26 13.55 -16.47
N PHE A 250 8.01 14.03 -16.58
CA PHE A 250 6.92 13.72 -15.64
C PHE A 250 6.61 12.23 -15.53
N ASN A 251 6.63 11.51 -16.66
CA ASN A 251 6.53 10.05 -16.76
C ASN A 251 7.56 9.32 -15.89
N ILE A 252 8.83 9.73 -15.96
CA ILE A 252 9.93 9.10 -15.19
C ILE A 252 9.77 9.41 -13.71
N GLN A 253 9.39 10.64 -13.36
CA GLN A 253 9.13 11.03 -11.97
C GLN A 253 7.95 10.25 -11.36
N GLN A 254 6.84 10.11 -12.10
CA GLN A 254 5.68 9.35 -11.65
C GLN A 254 6.00 7.86 -11.43
N LEU A 255 6.79 7.26 -12.32
CA LEU A 255 7.26 5.88 -12.15
C LEU A 255 8.15 5.76 -10.91
N THR A 256 9.13 6.66 -10.75
CA THR A 256 10.08 6.68 -9.64
C THR A 256 9.37 6.78 -8.28
N GLU A 257 8.52 7.80 -8.10
CA GLU A 257 7.73 7.98 -6.86
C GLU A 257 6.78 6.81 -6.62
N GLY A 258 6.17 6.37 -7.71
CA GLY A 258 5.25 5.28 -7.72
C GLY A 258 5.87 3.97 -7.21
N VAL A 259 7.11 3.68 -7.58
CA VAL A 259 7.84 2.48 -7.15
C VAL A 259 8.32 2.65 -5.71
N ILE A 260 8.88 3.81 -5.35
CA ILE A 260 9.32 4.09 -3.98
C ILE A 260 8.18 3.88 -2.98
N ARG A 261 6.97 4.38 -3.29
CA ARG A 261 5.78 4.18 -2.43
C ARG A 261 5.43 2.70 -2.25
N THR A 262 5.50 1.90 -3.30
CA THR A 262 5.25 0.45 -3.20
C THR A 262 6.32 -0.29 -2.40
N MET A 263 7.57 0.17 -2.44
CA MET A 263 8.67 -0.42 -1.65
C MET A 263 8.49 -0.17 -0.15
N TYR A 264 7.98 0.99 0.26
CA TYR A 264 7.67 1.27 1.65
C TYR A 264 6.56 0.37 2.19
N LEU A 265 5.48 0.18 1.44
CA LEU A 265 4.35 -0.67 1.85
C LEU A 265 4.75 -2.13 2.10
N ASN A 266 5.71 -2.67 1.34
CA ASN A 266 6.20 -4.04 1.54
C ASN A 266 7.13 -4.18 2.77
N LYS A 267 7.86 -3.13 3.17
CA LYS A 267 8.66 -3.15 4.40
C LYS A 267 7.76 -3.23 5.65
N PHE A 268 6.64 -2.51 5.66
CA PHE A 268 5.67 -2.59 6.76
C PHE A 268 5.02 -3.99 6.87
N LYS A 269 4.72 -4.65 5.74
CA LYS A 269 4.20 -6.03 5.74
C LYS A 269 5.22 -7.05 6.28
N ALA A 270 6.50 -6.92 5.93
CA ALA A 270 7.54 -7.83 6.40
C ALA A 270 7.81 -7.68 7.91
N ILE A 271 7.77 -6.45 8.44
CA ILE A 271 7.90 -6.18 9.87
C ILE A 271 6.69 -6.74 10.63
N ALA A 272 5.47 -6.56 10.10
CA ALA A 272 4.26 -7.15 10.69
C ALA A 272 4.33 -8.69 10.75
N ILE A 273 4.84 -9.35 9.70
CA ILE A 273 5.00 -10.82 9.67
C ILE A 273 6.12 -11.27 10.63
N ALA A 274 7.22 -10.54 10.74
CA ALA A 274 8.32 -10.87 11.64
C ALA A 274 7.91 -10.79 13.12
N ILE A 275 7.11 -9.78 13.49
CA ILE A 275 6.53 -9.64 14.84
C ILE A 275 5.61 -10.81 15.17
N VAL A 276 4.82 -11.28 14.19
CA VAL A 276 3.95 -12.45 14.35
C VAL A 276 4.77 -13.74 14.49
N ALA A 277 5.87 -13.87 13.74
CA ALA A 277 6.72 -15.07 13.75
C ALA A 277 7.56 -15.21 15.02
N THR A 278 8.10 -14.13 15.59
CA THR A 278 8.83 -14.18 16.87
C THR A 278 7.92 -14.52 18.05
N LEU A 279 6.66 -14.09 18.02
CA LEU A 279 5.66 -14.49 19.01
C LEU A 279 5.27 -15.97 18.89
N ALA A 280 5.31 -16.54 17.68
CA ALA A 280 4.98 -17.95 17.44
C ALA A 280 6.09 -18.93 17.87
N VAL A 281 7.37 -18.55 17.77
CA VAL A 281 8.48 -19.41 18.19
C VAL A 281 8.56 -19.56 19.72
N GLY A 282 8.10 -18.55 20.48
CA GLY A 282 7.98 -18.63 21.94
C GLY A 282 6.94 -19.64 22.45
N LEU A 283 6.05 -20.15 21.57
CA LEU A 283 4.99 -21.10 21.92
C LEU A 283 5.35 -22.57 21.65
N VAL A 284 6.48 -22.86 21.02
CA VAL A 284 6.86 -24.25 20.66
C VAL A 284 7.48 -25.01 21.84
N THR A 285 8.01 -24.34 22.87
CA THR A 285 8.60 -24.99 24.04
C THR A 285 7.61 -25.42 25.11
N THR A 286 6.33 -25.04 25.01
CA THR A 286 5.29 -25.35 26.02
C THR A 286 4.15 -26.22 25.50
N GLY A 287 4.16 -26.59 24.20
CA GLY A 287 3.06 -27.28 23.54
C GLY A 287 3.05 -28.82 23.59
N LEU A 288 3.85 -29.45 24.47
CA LEU A 288 3.87 -30.92 24.64
C LEU A 288 3.14 -31.40 25.89
N THR A 289 2.07 -30.75 26.31
CA THR A 289 1.10 -31.38 27.22
C THR A 289 -0.29 -30.83 26.93
N GLN A 290 -1.21 -31.71 26.52
CA GLN A 290 -2.65 -31.51 26.29
C GLN A 290 -3.09 -31.49 24.83
N LYS A 291 -3.22 -32.70 24.28
CA LYS A 291 -4.21 -32.96 23.23
C LYS A 291 -4.80 -34.36 23.41
N ALA A 292 -5.79 -34.45 24.29
CA ALA A 292 -6.73 -35.56 24.30
C ALA A 292 -8.11 -35.02 24.67
N LEU A 293 -9.09 -35.41 23.85
CA LEU A 293 -10.55 -35.25 24.02
C LEU A 293 -11.12 -33.86 23.70
N ALA A 294 -11.58 -33.71 22.45
CA ALA A 294 -13.00 -33.60 22.17
C ALA A 294 -13.20 -33.51 20.65
N ASN A 295 -13.70 -34.61 20.09
CA ASN A 295 -14.17 -34.68 18.71
C ASN A 295 -15.57 -35.31 18.77
N ARG A 296 -16.64 -34.53 18.56
CA ARG A 296 -17.87 -34.95 17.85
C ARG A 296 -18.98 -33.89 17.89
N ALA A 297 -19.82 -33.99 16.84
CA ALA A 297 -21.02 -33.23 16.51
C ALA A 297 -20.74 -31.82 15.94
N GLY A 298 -21.21 -31.42 14.76
CA GLY A 298 -22.08 -32.01 13.76
C GLY A 298 -22.31 -30.94 12.70
N THR A 299 -22.37 -31.32 11.42
CA THR A 299 -22.64 -30.40 10.30
C THR A 299 -24.12 -30.07 10.23
N PRO A 300 -24.52 -28.80 9.99
CA PRO A 300 -25.75 -28.49 9.28
C PRO A 300 -25.47 -27.82 7.93
N ALA A 301 -26.38 -28.12 7.01
CA ALA A 301 -26.39 -27.76 5.60
C ALA A 301 -26.63 -26.25 5.34
N ALA A 302 -26.33 -25.88 4.10
CA ALA A 302 -26.43 -24.54 3.53
C ALA A 302 -27.85 -23.93 3.62
N SER A 303 -27.93 -22.67 4.03
CA SER A 303 -29.04 -21.76 3.77
C SER A 303 -28.49 -20.44 3.22
N GLU A 304 -29.08 -19.95 2.13
CA GLU A 304 -28.82 -18.62 1.55
C GLU A 304 -29.19 -17.51 2.54
N PRO A 305 -28.40 -16.41 2.65
CA PRO A 305 -28.76 -15.28 3.49
C PRO A 305 -29.75 -14.35 2.79
N ALA A 306 -30.84 -14.04 3.49
CA ALA A 306 -31.82 -13.00 3.18
C ALA A 306 -31.19 -11.58 3.16
N PRO A 307 -31.80 -10.60 2.47
CA PRO A 307 -31.20 -9.28 2.27
C PRO A 307 -31.34 -8.44 3.55
N GLY A 308 -30.23 -8.15 4.22
CA GLY A 308 -30.24 -7.30 5.41
C GLY A 308 -28.88 -6.98 6.03
N ASP A 309 -27.85 -7.80 5.78
CA ASP A 309 -26.52 -7.63 6.39
C ASP A 309 -25.43 -7.29 5.36
N PHE A 310 -25.43 -6.05 4.86
CA PHE A 310 -24.29 -5.52 4.07
C PHE A 310 -23.82 -4.12 4.49
N SER A 311 -24.34 -3.58 5.59
CA SER A 311 -23.84 -2.32 6.17
C SER A 311 -22.41 -2.50 6.69
N ALA A 312 -22.11 -3.52 7.51
CA ALA A 312 -20.85 -3.56 8.26
C ALA A 312 -19.55 -3.78 7.45
N THR A 313 -19.61 -4.28 6.20
CA THR A 313 -18.40 -4.67 5.42
C THR A 313 -17.92 -3.61 4.42
N LEU A 314 -18.73 -2.60 4.10
CA LEU A 314 -18.33 -1.49 3.23
C LEU A 314 -17.77 -0.28 4.01
N PHE A 315 -17.82 -0.30 5.35
CA PHE A 315 -17.46 0.83 6.20
C PHE A 315 -16.10 0.69 6.91
N SER A 316 -15.20 -0.21 6.47
CA SER A 316 -13.84 -0.23 7.02
C SER A 316 -12.99 0.97 6.60
N ASP A 317 -13.36 1.65 5.51
CA ASP A 317 -12.63 2.80 4.96
C ASP A 317 -13.00 4.14 5.63
N THR A 318 -14.02 4.18 6.51
CA THR A 318 -14.46 5.43 7.17
C THR A 318 -13.76 5.72 8.50
N ASP A 319 -13.13 4.72 9.12
CA ASP A 319 -12.22 4.93 10.27
C ASP A 319 -11.01 5.82 9.88
N ASP A 320 -10.72 5.97 8.58
CA ASP A 320 -9.62 6.79 8.06
C ASP A 320 -9.87 8.31 8.13
N LEU A 321 -11.12 8.77 8.23
CA LEU A 321 -11.44 10.20 8.47
C LEU A 321 -11.14 10.63 9.90
N TRP A 322 -11.12 9.66 10.80
CA TRP A 322 -10.91 9.81 12.23
C TRP A 322 -9.61 9.12 12.65
N SER A 323 -8.66 9.02 11.72
CA SER A 323 -7.39 8.34 11.93
C SER A 323 -6.76 8.88 13.21
N PHE A 324 -6.55 7.99 14.18
CA PHE A 324 -5.88 8.32 15.43
C PHE A 324 -4.53 8.96 15.10
N PRO A 325 -4.33 10.25 15.40
CA PRO A 325 -3.05 10.88 15.14
C PRO A 325 -1.95 10.15 15.94
N VAL A 326 -0.76 10.08 15.36
CA VAL A 326 0.44 9.70 16.11
C VAL A 326 0.59 10.72 17.24
N LEU A 327 0.77 10.23 18.47
CA LEU A 327 0.93 11.05 19.67
C LEU A 327 1.90 12.20 19.37
N VAL A 328 1.41 13.44 19.42
CA VAL A 328 2.22 14.61 19.11
C VAL A 328 3.11 14.87 20.32
N ARG A 329 4.42 14.89 20.03
CA ARG A 329 5.50 15.13 20.99
C ARG A 329 5.19 16.34 21.88
N ALA A 330 5.13 16.11 23.19
CA ALA A 330 5.22 17.19 24.16
C ALA A 330 6.61 17.84 24.05
N GLU A 331 6.58 19.14 23.78
CA GLU A 331 7.58 20.20 23.98
C GLU A 331 9.08 19.93 23.78
N LYS A 332 9.70 20.97 23.24
CA LYS A 332 11.11 21.09 22.92
C LYS A 332 11.94 21.16 24.22
N GLY A 333 12.19 20.02 24.87
CA GLY A 333 13.01 19.99 26.09
C GLY A 333 13.29 18.62 26.70
N GLU A 334 12.37 17.65 26.65
CA GLU A 334 12.56 16.37 27.35
C GLU A 334 13.24 15.32 26.45
N LYS A 335 14.52 15.03 26.75
CA LYS A 335 15.31 13.92 26.18
C LYS A 335 15.18 12.66 27.05
N LYS A 336 13.96 12.17 27.32
CA LYS A 336 13.80 10.81 27.86
C LYS A 336 13.65 9.82 26.70
N PRO A 337 14.40 8.70 26.68
CA PRO A 337 14.17 7.65 25.69
C PRO A 337 12.75 7.07 25.88
N LEU A 338 12.03 6.88 24.78
CA LEU A 338 10.67 6.35 24.74
C LEU A 338 10.70 4.97 24.08
N GLY A 339 9.84 4.06 24.54
CA GLY A 339 9.73 2.71 24.02
C GLY A 339 8.67 2.56 22.93
N ASP A 340 8.05 1.40 22.88
CA ASP A 340 7.05 1.03 21.89
C ASP A 340 5.71 1.74 22.13
N THR A 341 4.95 1.83 21.04
CA THR A 341 3.60 2.41 21.03
C THR A 341 2.57 1.29 20.89
N VAL A 342 1.58 1.25 21.77
CA VAL A 342 0.51 0.23 21.79
C VAL A 342 -0.85 0.88 21.54
N GLN A 343 -1.57 0.39 20.54
CA GLN A 343 -2.93 0.86 20.21
C GLN A 343 -3.98 -0.18 20.57
N GLY A 344 -5.09 0.26 21.16
CA GLY A 344 -6.22 -0.62 21.48
C GLY A 344 -7.39 0.11 22.11
N THR A 345 -8.32 -0.65 22.69
CA THR A 345 -9.49 -0.11 23.41
C THR A 345 -9.41 -0.42 24.89
N VAL A 346 -9.69 0.57 25.74
CA VAL A 346 -9.70 0.41 27.19
C VAL A 346 -10.80 -0.57 27.58
N LYS A 347 -10.47 -1.58 28.38
CA LYS A 347 -11.45 -2.48 29.00
C LYS A 347 -11.74 -2.05 30.43
N SER A 348 -10.70 -1.74 31.19
CA SER A 348 -10.83 -1.22 32.54
C SER A 348 -9.62 -0.38 32.94
N VAL A 349 -9.83 0.51 33.89
CA VAL A 349 -8.81 1.40 34.44
C VAL A 349 -8.92 1.36 35.95
N ASP A 350 -7.81 1.04 36.62
CA ASP A 350 -7.73 1.09 38.07
C ASP A 350 -6.82 2.26 38.47
N ALA A 351 -7.46 3.37 38.86
CA ALA A 351 -6.77 4.58 39.27
C ALA A 351 -6.00 4.43 40.59
N ALA A 352 -6.43 3.53 41.49
CA ALA A 352 -5.76 3.27 42.75
C ALA A 352 -4.47 2.45 42.53
N LYS A 353 -4.53 1.46 41.63
CA LYS A 353 -3.37 0.63 41.27
C LYS A 353 -2.51 1.21 40.15
N LYS A 354 -2.94 2.32 39.54
CA LYS A 354 -2.29 2.91 38.35
C LYS A 354 -2.09 1.87 37.24
N THR A 355 -3.14 1.10 36.93
CA THR A 355 -3.09 0.11 35.85
C THR A 355 -4.19 0.35 34.84
N ILE A 356 -3.90 0.06 33.57
CA ILE A 356 -4.85 0.13 32.47
C ILE A 356 -4.86 -1.19 31.72
N VAL A 357 -6.06 -1.75 31.52
CA VAL A 357 -6.26 -2.96 30.72
C VAL A 357 -6.76 -2.55 29.35
N VAL A 358 -6.00 -2.92 28.31
CA VAL A 358 -6.30 -2.58 26.92
C VAL A 358 -6.50 -3.84 26.10
N GLN A 359 -7.58 -3.85 25.34
CA GLN A 359 -7.90 -4.86 24.35
C GLN A 359 -7.27 -4.45 23.01
N ILE A 360 -6.32 -5.27 22.54
CA ILE A 360 -5.51 -5.03 21.35
C ILE A 360 -6.01 -5.97 20.24
N PRO A 361 -6.34 -5.46 19.05
CA PRO A 361 -6.76 -6.31 17.93
C PRO A 361 -5.58 -7.17 17.45
N LYS A 362 -5.80 -8.49 17.35
CA LYS A 362 -4.86 -9.45 16.74
C LYS A 362 -5.50 -10.05 15.49
N LEU A 363 -4.74 -10.13 14.41
CA LEU A 363 -5.16 -10.89 13.23
C LEU A 363 -4.40 -12.22 13.23
N THR A 364 -5.08 -13.30 13.58
CA THR A 364 -4.52 -14.66 13.61
C THR A 364 -5.23 -15.49 12.55
N ASP A 365 -4.48 -15.95 11.55
CA ASP A 365 -4.97 -16.89 10.52
C ASP A 365 -6.25 -16.43 9.79
N GLY A 366 -6.30 -15.14 9.40
CA GLY A 366 -7.46 -14.56 8.71
C GLY A 366 -8.69 -14.33 9.59
N LYS A 367 -8.67 -14.71 10.87
CA LYS A 367 -9.72 -14.40 11.85
C LYS A 367 -9.32 -13.20 12.71
N LYS A 368 -10.23 -12.23 12.84
CA LYS A 368 -10.08 -11.09 13.78
C LYS A 368 -10.23 -11.63 15.21
N GLY A 369 -9.17 -11.55 16.00
CA GLY A 369 -9.15 -11.83 17.43
C GLY A 369 -8.81 -10.57 18.23
N THR A 370 -8.96 -10.63 19.54
CA THR A 370 -8.55 -9.56 20.45
C THR A 370 -7.75 -10.15 21.60
N GLU A 371 -6.69 -9.46 22.02
CA GLU A 371 -5.85 -9.83 23.17
C GLU A 371 -5.98 -8.74 24.23
N GLU A 372 -6.20 -9.14 25.48
CA GLU A 372 -6.20 -8.22 26.60
C GLU A 372 -4.82 -8.16 27.23
N LYS A 373 -4.26 -6.95 27.35
CA LYS A 373 -3.00 -6.71 28.07
C LYS A 373 -3.19 -5.65 29.14
N SER A 374 -2.63 -5.91 30.31
CA SER A 374 -2.55 -4.95 31.41
C SER A 374 -1.22 -4.22 31.35
N PHE A 375 -1.25 -2.90 31.55
CA PHE A 375 -0.08 -2.04 31.59
C PHE A 375 -0.05 -1.22 32.88
N GLU A 376 1.14 -1.04 33.44
CA GLU A 376 1.37 -0.14 34.57
C GLU A 376 1.57 1.31 34.07
N LEU A 377 0.96 2.27 34.76
CA LEU A 377 1.08 3.70 34.45
C LEU A 377 2.22 4.32 35.26
N ALA A 378 3.05 5.14 34.61
CA ALA A 378 4.09 5.91 35.28
C ALA A 378 3.49 6.91 36.28
N ALA A 379 4.27 7.34 37.27
CA ALA A 379 3.79 8.29 38.28
C ALA A 379 3.46 9.66 37.68
N ASP A 380 4.16 10.03 36.61
CA ASP A 380 4.05 11.25 35.81
C ASP A 380 3.29 11.02 34.49
N VAL A 381 2.44 9.98 34.42
CA VAL A 381 1.71 9.67 33.19
C VAL A 381 0.87 10.87 32.74
N ARG A 382 1.08 11.31 31.50
CA ARG A 382 0.26 12.35 30.88
C ARG A 382 -0.89 11.72 30.12
N ILE A 383 -2.08 12.29 30.24
CA ILE A 383 -3.27 11.85 29.50
C ILE A 383 -3.68 12.98 28.58
N GLN A 384 -3.59 12.76 27.28
CA GLN A 384 -3.97 13.73 26.27
C GLN A 384 -5.27 13.27 25.63
N LEU A 385 -6.30 14.12 25.70
CA LEU A 385 -7.55 13.89 25.00
C LEU A 385 -7.38 14.39 23.57
N HIS A 386 -7.41 13.47 22.62
CA HIS A 386 -7.32 13.81 21.20
C HIS A 386 -8.67 14.28 20.69
N ASP A 387 -8.69 15.53 20.24
CA ASP A 387 -9.75 16.07 19.40
C ASP A 387 -9.27 16.09 17.94
N VAL A 388 -9.74 15.11 17.17
CA VAL A 388 -9.39 14.95 15.75
C VAL A 388 -10.07 16.01 14.88
N ILE A 389 -11.09 16.69 15.41
CA ILE A 389 -12.02 17.53 14.66
C ILE A 389 -11.60 19.00 14.69
N THR A 390 -11.31 19.51 15.89
CA THR A 390 -11.04 20.94 16.08
C THR A 390 -9.62 21.35 15.68
N LYS A 391 -8.71 20.38 15.46
CA LYS A 391 -7.28 20.61 15.12
C LYS A 391 -6.62 21.64 16.05
N THR A 392 -7.03 21.67 17.31
CA THR A 392 -6.54 22.63 18.29
C THR A 392 -5.08 22.36 18.59
N LYS A 393 -4.27 23.42 18.65
CA LYS A 393 -2.80 23.36 18.75
C LYS A 393 -2.31 22.85 20.12
N GLU A 394 -3.17 22.90 21.13
CA GLU A 394 -2.95 22.36 22.47
C GLU A 394 -4.01 21.28 22.73
N LEU A 395 -3.54 20.07 23.02
CA LEU A 395 -4.41 18.94 23.36
C LEU A 395 -4.86 19.09 24.82
N PRO A 396 -6.17 19.07 25.12
CA PRO A 396 -6.62 19.15 26.50
C PRO A 396 -6.11 17.96 27.31
N GLU A 397 -5.54 18.24 28.50
CA GLU A 397 -5.14 17.19 29.43
C GLU A 397 -6.38 16.57 30.09
N GLY A 398 -6.46 15.24 30.03
CA GLY A 398 -7.53 14.45 30.63
C GLY A 398 -7.16 13.89 31.99
N LYS A 399 -8.15 13.36 32.71
CA LYS A 399 -7.94 12.59 33.94
C LYS A 399 -8.09 11.10 33.66
N LEU A 400 -7.46 10.29 34.50
CA LEU A 400 -7.52 8.83 34.37
C LEU A 400 -8.96 8.29 34.55
N ALA A 401 -9.79 9.01 35.32
CA ALA A 401 -11.20 8.71 35.51
C ALA A 401 -12.05 8.90 34.23
N ASP A 402 -11.56 9.65 33.25
CA ASP A 402 -12.30 9.91 32.01
C ASP A 402 -12.18 8.71 31.05
N LEU A 403 -11.16 7.87 31.22
CA LEU A 403 -10.90 6.70 30.39
C LEU A 403 -11.88 5.54 30.71
N THR A 404 -13.06 5.59 30.10
CA THR A 404 -14.11 4.58 30.27
C THR A 404 -13.93 3.36 29.34
N GLU A 405 -14.56 2.23 29.69
CA GLU A 405 -14.52 0.99 28.90
C GLU A 405 -15.03 1.19 27.47
N GLY A 406 -14.19 0.98 26.46
CA GLY A 406 -14.47 1.18 25.03
C GLY A 406 -13.81 2.44 24.45
N THR A 407 -13.17 3.26 25.29
CA THR A 407 -12.35 4.40 24.84
C THR A 407 -11.17 3.88 24.03
N ARG A 408 -10.95 4.44 22.83
CA ARG A 408 -9.78 4.09 22.03
C ARG A 408 -8.56 4.81 22.62
N VAL A 409 -7.45 4.09 22.80
CA VAL A 409 -6.23 4.64 23.39
C VAL A 409 -4.99 4.26 22.60
N ASN A 410 -4.04 5.20 22.63
CA ASN A 410 -2.69 5.01 22.16
C ASN A 410 -1.73 5.19 23.36
N LEU A 411 -1.08 4.11 23.76
CA LEU A 411 -0.17 4.08 24.91
C LEU A 411 1.26 4.19 24.42
N GLN A 412 2.00 5.17 24.94
CA GLN A 412 3.44 5.27 24.76
C GLN A 412 4.13 4.68 25.98
N LEU A 413 5.00 3.68 25.75
CA LEU A 413 5.78 3.08 26.83
C LEU A 413 7.09 3.84 27.08
N ASP A 414 7.64 3.66 28.27
CA ASP A 414 9.01 4.05 28.63
C ASP A 414 10.05 3.26 27.82
N ALA A 415 11.31 3.69 27.84
CA ALA A 415 12.40 3.04 27.11
C ALA A 415 12.55 1.54 27.40
N ASP A 416 12.13 1.10 28.60
CA ASP A 416 12.20 -0.28 29.05
C ASP A 416 10.96 -1.11 28.68
N ASN A 417 9.96 -0.50 28.01
CA ASN A 417 8.68 -1.11 27.64
C ASN A 417 7.86 -1.67 28.82
N LYS A 418 8.04 -1.12 30.02
CA LYS A 418 7.41 -1.60 31.26
C LYS A 418 6.27 -0.70 31.72
N LYS A 419 6.41 0.61 31.56
CA LYS A 419 5.44 1.60 32.07
C LYS A 419 4.94 2.51 30.98
N VAL A 420 3.67 2.88 31.07
CA VAL A 420 3.04 3.85 30.17
C VAL A 420 3.34 5.25 30.66
N VAL A 421 4.00 6.05 29.82
CA VAL A 421 4.39 7.43 30.12
C VAL A 421 3.44 8.46 29.52
N LEU A 422 2.74 8.11 28.44
CA LEU A 422 1.74 8.97 27.79
C LEU A 422 0.57 8.14 27.28
N VAL A 423 -0.64 8.60 27.56
CA VAL A 423 -1.90 8.01 27.07
C VAL A 423 -2.60 9.04 26.19
N GLY A 424 -2.68 8.79 24.89
CA GLY A 424 -3.59 9.51 24.01
C GLY A 424 -4.94 8.81 23.99
N ALA A 425 -6.01 9.50 24.32
CA ALA A 425 -7.36 8.94 24.34
C ALA A 425 -8.28 9.68 23.39
N GLN A 426 -9.09 8.94 22.64
CA GLN A 426 -10.18 9.49 21.82
C GLN A 426 -11.46 8.80 22.26
N GLY A 427 -12.56 9.56 22.30
CA GLY A 427 -13.85 8.99 22.62
C GLY A 427 -14.27 7.94 21.58
N PRO A 428 -15.27 7.11 21.91
CA PRO A 428 -15.77 6.12 20.98
C PRO A 428 -16.49 6.77 19.79
N GLY A 429 -16.42 6.11 18.65
CA GLY A 429 -17.26 6.39 17.49
C GLY A 429 -18.55 5.58 17.54
N LEU A 430 -19.70 6.22 17.33
CA LEU A 430 -21.00 5.57 17.26
C LEU A 430 -21.58 5.69 15.85
N HIS A 431 -22.15 4.61 15.33
CA HIS A 431 -22.82 4.59 14.03
C HIS A 431 -24.33 4.49 14.24
N GLY A 432 -25.09 5.34 13.56
CA GLY A 432 -26.54 5.35 13.66
C GLY A 432 -27.21 6.09 12.51
N SER A 433 -28.53 6.22 12.60
CA SER A 433 -29.32 7.06 11.70
C SER A 433 -30.00 8.17 12.47
N VAL A 434 -29.96 9.40 11.93
CA VAL A 434 -30.59 10.56 12.57
C VAL A 434 -32.10 10.37 12.66
N LYS A 435 -32.68 10.63 13.83
CA LYS A 435 -34.13 10.73 14.02
C LYS A 435 -34.55 12.20 13.99
N SER A 436 -33.84 13.03 14.74
CA SER A 436 -34.01 14.48 14.75
C SER A 436 -32.68 15.15 15.09
N ALA A 437 -32.47 16.36 14.57
CA ALA A 437 -31.33 17.19 14.91
C ALA A 437 -31.83 18.63 15.04
N SER A 438 -31.70 19.24 16.21
CA SER A 438 -32.21 20.59 16.48
C SER A 438 -31.43 21.27 17.60
N GLY A 439 -31.16 22.56 17.41
CA GLY A 439 -30.36 23.37 18.32
C GLY A 439 -28.94 22.81 18.44
N ASP A 440 -28.52 22.49 19.66
CA ASP A 440 -27.21 21.89 19.96
C ASP A 440 -27.34 20.39 20.29
N SER A 441 -28.40 19.72 19.83
CA SER A 441 -28.65 18.31 20.16
C SER A 441 -28.97 17.47 18.92
N ILE A 442 -28.55 16.21 18.96
CA ILE A 442 -28.86 15.22 17.94
C ILE A 442 -29.39 13.94 18.57
N THR A 443 -30.53 13.47 18.07
CA THR A 443 -31.10 12.18 18.43
C THR A 443 -30.83 11.19 17.31
N VAL A 444 -30.14 10.10 17.65
CA VAL A 444 -29.78 9.03 16.71
C VAL A 444 -30.39 7.70 17.13
N MET A 445 -30.84 6.95 16.14
CA MET A 445 -31.18 5.54 16.28
C MET A 445 -29.89 4.73 16.10
N LEU A 446 -29.43 4.13 17.19
CA LEU A 446 -28.28 3.23 17.22
C LEU A 446 -28.78 1.79 17.02
N LYS A 447 -28.02 0.98 16.27
CA LYS A 447 -28.30 -0.46 16.11
C LYS A 447 -27.44 -1.25 17.09
N GLY A 448 -28.01 -1.64 18.22
CA GLY A 448 -27.38 -2.50 19.23
C GLY A 448 -27.56 -3.99 18.94
N LYS A 449 -26.95 -4.84 19.78
CA LYS A 449 -27.12 -6.32 19.71
C LYS A 449 -28.57 -6.75 19.95
N ASP A 450 -29.34 -5.95 20.67
CA ASP A 450 -30.70 -6.27 21.14
C ASP A 450 -31.81 -5.44 20.47
N GLY A 451 -31.49 -4.67 19.41
CA GLY A 451 -32.47 -3.89 18.66
C GLY A 451 -32.02 -2.46 18.33
N LYS A 452 -32.97 -1.62 17.90
CA LYS A 452 -32.73 -0.19 17.66
C LYS A 452 -32.97 0.57 18.95
N THR A 453 -31.93 1.22 19.49
CA THR A 453 -32.02 2.11 20.66
C THR A 453 -31.98 3.56 20.21
N GLU A 454 -32.78 4.40 20.86
CA GLU A 454 -32.80 5.84 20.62
C GLU A 454 -31.97 6.53 21.69
N GLU A 455 -30.95 7.28 21.26
CA GLU A 455 -30.09 8.04 22.16
C GLU A 455 -29.95 9.48 21.68
N THR A 456 -30.02 10.42 22.62
CA THR A 456 -29.88 11.86 22.38
C THR A 456 -28.57 12.34 22.95
N PHE A 457 -27.80 13.08 22.15
CA PHE A 457 -26.52 13.64 22.54
C PHE A 457 -26.48 15.15 22.33
N GLU A 458 -25.77 15.84 23.22
CA GLU A 458 -25.47 17.27 23.09
C GLU A 458 -24.17 17.48 22.29
N LEU A 459 -24.14 18.45 21.39
CA LEU A 459 -22.96 18.85 20.64
C LEU A 459 -22.14 19.85 21.45
N ILE A 460 -20.81 19.78 21.33
CA ILE A 460 -19.96 20.87 21.81
C ILE A 460 -20.14 22.11 20.92
N LYS A 461 -19.85 23.31 21.46
CA LYS A 461 -20.00 24.58 20.72
C LYS A 461 -19.23 24.63 19.39
N ASP A 462 -18.12 23.90 19.29
CA ASP A 462 -17.25 23.84 18.12
C ASP A 462 -17.38 22.52 17.34
N ALA A 463 -18.49 21.80 17.52
CA ALA A 463 -18.68 20.49 16.89
C ALA A 463 -18.77 20.66 15.37
N LYS A 464 -17.86 20.00 14.63
CA LYS A 464 -17.90 20.04 13.16
C LYS A 464 -18.73 18.92 12.60
N ILE A 465 -19.47 19.25 11.55
CA ILE A 465 -20.25 18.30 10.76
C ILE A 465 -19.53 18.16 9.44
N ILE A 466 -19.00 16.97 9.17
CA ILE A 466 -18.20 16.69 7.98
C ILE A 466 -19.01 15.79 7.05
N LEU A 467 -19.22 16.25 5.83
CA LEU A 467 -19.91 15.51 4.79
C LEU A 467 -18.90 14.56 4.13
N HIS A 468 -19.11 13.25 4.28
CA HIS A 468 -18.21 12.25 3.72
C HIS A 468 -18.35 12.20 2.20
N ASN A 469 -17.32 12.66 1.49
CA ASN A 469 -17.20 12.48 0.06
C ASN A 469 -16.32 11.24 -0.24
N PRO A 470 -16.89 10.11 -0.70
CA PRO A 470 -16.11 8.91 -1.03
C PRO A 470 -15.15 9.12 -2.21
N LEU A 471 -15.30 10.23 -2.95
CA LEU A 471 -14.47 10.60 -4.09
C LEU A 471 -13.26 11.46 -3.69
N ALA A 472 -13.30 12.09 -2.51
CA ALA A 472 -12.25 12.99 -2.05
C ALA A 472 -10.95 12.23 -1.73
N LYS A 473 -9.80 12.80 -2.13
CA LYS A 473 -8.48 12.32 -1.72
C LYS A 473 -8.19 12.77 -0.29
N LYS A 474 -7.31 12.06 0.43
CA LYS A 474 -6.92 12.40 1.83
C LYS A 474 -6.37 13.83 2.01
N THR A 475 -5.94 14.48 0.93
CA THR A 475 -5.40 15.85 0.91
C THR A 475 -6.44 16.92 0.59
N ASP A 476 -7.64 16.52 0.17
CA ASP A 476 -8.69 17.46 -0.22
C ASP A 476 -9.33 18.08 1.03
N PRO A 477 -9.70 19.37 0.99
CA PRO A 477 -10.37 20.01 2.12
C PRO A 477 -11.69 19.31 2.43
N GLN A 478 -11.92 19.02 3.72
CA GLN A 478 -13.17 18.42 4.18
C GLN A 478 -14.33 19.39 3.96
N THR A 479 -15.44 18.89 3.42
CA THR A 479 -16.65 19.68 3.24
C THR A 479 -17.42 19.71 4.55
N GLU A 480 -17.55 20.90 5.13
CA GLU A 480 -18.35 21.12 6.34
C GLU A 480 -19.84 21.27 5.97
N GLY A 481 -20.71 20.56 6.68
CA GLY A 481 -22.16 20.63 6.56
C GLY A 481 -22.80 21.38 7.74
N LYS A 482 -24.13 21.56 7.71
CA LYS A 482 -24.87 22.16 8.83
C LYS A 482 -25.74 21.13 9.53
N LEU A 483 -26.05 21.37 10.81
CA LEU A 483 -26.90 20.46 11.59
C LEU A 483 -28.32 20.39 11.00
N ALA A 484 -28.80 21.51 10.44
CA ALA A 484 -30.09 21.59 9.76
C ALA A 484 -30.18 20.71 8.49
N ASP A 485 -29.04 20.31 7.91
CA ASP A 485 -29.00 19.47 6.71
C ASP A 485 -29.20 17.98 7.07
N LEU A 486 -29.15 17.64 8.37
CA LEU A 486 -29.36 16.28 8.88
C LEU A 486 -30.85 15.99 9.02
N THR A 487 -31.41 15.37 8.00
CA THR A 487 -32.80 14.91 8.04
C THR A 487 -32.94 13.53 8.67
N GLU A 488 -34.18 13.14 8.99
CA GLU A 488 -34.52 11.78 9.43
C GLU A 488 -33.94 10.69 8.50
N ASN A 489 -33.49 9.59 9.08
CA ASN A 489 -32.85 8.43 8.46
C ASN A 489 -31.51 8.69 7.76
N THR A 490 -30.90 9.87 7.94
CA THR A 490 -29.55 10.13 7.42
C THR A 490 -28.53 9.30 8.21
N PRO A 491 -27.71 8.46 7.56
CA PRO A 491 -26.69 7.70 8.26
C PRO A 491 -25.55 8.62 8.72
N VAL A 492 -25.21 8.53 10.00
CA VAL A 492 -24.20 9.37 10.65
C VAL A 492 -23.25 8.55 11.51
N HIS A 493 -22.02 9.04 11.59
CA HIS A 493 -21.00 8.60 12.52
C HIS A 493 -20.75 9.71 13.55
N LEU A 494 -21.09 9.48 14.80
CA LEU A 494 -20.86 10.42 15.90
C LEU A 494 -19.52 10.11 16.55
N GLN A 495 -18.64 11.11 16.63
CA GLN A 495 -17.44 11.04 17.43
C GLN A 495 -17.76 11.64 18.81
N LEU A 496 -17.82 10.79 19.84
CA LEU A 496 -18.10 11.27 21.19
C LEU A 496 -16.85 11.83 21.88
N THR A 497 -17.08 12.66 22.88
CA THR A 497 -16.11 12.99 23.92
C THR A 497 -15.74 11.73 24.71
N VAL A 498 -14.59 11.75 25.38
CA VAL A 498 -14.11 10.61 26.18
C VAL A 498 -15.07 10.28 27.34
N ASP A 499 -15.78 11.27 27.89
CA ASP A 499 -16.83 11.10 28.89
C ASP A 499 -18.17 10.55 28.33
N ARG A 500 -18.28 10.40 27.00
CA ARG A 500 -19.48 9.94 26.24
C ARG A 500 -20.72 10.81 26.39
N LYS A 501 -20.62 11.98 27.02
CA LYS A 501 -21.77 12.85 27.26
C LYS A 501 -22.07 13.77 26.08
N ARG A 502 -21.05 14.11 25.30
CA ARG A 502 -21.14 15.10 24.22
C ARG A 502 -20.55 14.58 22.92
N VAL A 503 -20.97 15.19 21.81
CA VAL A 503 -20.48 14.89 20.46
C VAL A 503 -19.43 15.93 20.09
N LEU A 504 -18.21 15.48 19.81
CA LEU A 504 -17.10 16.29 19.27
C LEU A 504 -17.32 16.63 17.79
N GLY A 505 -18.00 15.75 17.05
CA GLY A 505 -18.55 16.07 15.76
C GLY A 505 -19.08 14.86 15.01
N ILE A 506 -19.57 15.13 13.80
CA ILE A 506 -20.51 14.28 13.09
C ILE A 506 -19.99 14.05 11.68
N GLY A 507 -19.70 12.81 11.33
CA GLY A 507 -19.51 12.39 9.95
C GLY A 507 -20.85 12.05 9.32
N VAL A 508 -21.25 12.76 8.28
CA VAL A 508 -22.49 12.51 7.54
C VAL A 508 -22.18 11.63 6.36
N MET A 509 -22.88 10.51 6.25
CA MET A 509 -22.69 9.56 5.17
C MET A 509 -23.83 9.68 4.18
N GLY A 510 -23.53 9.46 2.91
CA GLY A 510 -24.55 9.23 1.90
C GLY A 510 -25.37 7.99 2.23
N ARG A 511 -26.68 8.01 1.93
CA ARG A 511 -27.49 6.79 1.97
C ARG A 511 -26.87 5.74 1.04
N SER A 512 -27.04 4.46 1.37
CA SER A 512 -26.60 3.36 0.51
C SER A 512 -27.81 2.49 0.17
N MET A 513 -27.89 2.03 -1.08
CA MET A 513 -28.96 1.17 -1.56
C MET A 513 -28.39 -0.01 -2.33
N VAL A 514 -28.93 -1.20 -2.09
CA VAL A 514 -28.54 -2.42 -2.79
C VAL A 514 -29.72 -2.87 -3.62
N GLY A 515 -29.47 -3.13 -4.90
CA GLY A 515 -30.50 -3.60 -5.82
C GLY A 515 -29.88 -4.35 -6.98
N ARG A 516 -30.73 -4.96 -7.82
CA ARG A 516 -30.29 -5.57 -9.06
C ARG A 516 -30.26 -4.52 -10.15
N LEU A 517 -29.17 -4.40 -10.90
CA LEU A 517 -29.08 -3.43 -11.98
C LEU A 517 -30.02 -3.79 -13.12
N SER A 518 -30.99 -2.93 -13.40
CA SER A 518 -32.01 -3.15 -14.44
C SER A 518 -31.68 -2.39 -15.72
N ALA A 519 -31.16 -1.16 -15.57
CA ALA A 519 -30.68 -0.35 -16.67
C ALA A 519 -29.59 0.62 -16.20
N TYR A 520 -28.68 0.94 -17.10
CA TYR A 520 -27.68 1.99 -16.89
C TYR A 520 -27.53 2.76 -18.20
N ASP A 521 -27.76 4.06 -18.16
CA ASP A 521 -27.62 4.97 -19.29
C ASP A 521 -26.53 6.00 -18.98
N ALA A 522 -25.36 5.79 -19.57
CA ALA A 522 -24.21 6.68 -19.43
C ALA A 522 -24.47 8.07 -20.06
N GLY A 523 -25.26 8.15 -21.13
CA GLY A 523 -25.55 9.39 -21.85
C GLY A 523 -26.48 10.30 -21.05
N ASN A 524 -27.50 9.73 -20.41
CA ASN A 524 -28.43 10.46 -19.55
C ASN A 524 -27.98 10.53 -18.08
N SER A 525 -26.84 9.90 -17.74
CA SER A 525 -26.33 9.80 -16.36
C SER A 525 -27.39 9.24 -15.41
N THR A 526 -28.11 8.19 -15.81
CA THR A 526 -29.14 7.56 -14.98
C THR A 526 -28.82 6.09 -14.73
N ILE A 527 -29.20 5.62 -13.55
CA ILE A 527 -29.04 4.23 -13.13
C ILE A 527 -30.35 3.73 -12.53
N THR A 528 -30.82 2.58 -13.00
CA THR A 528 -32.07 1.97 -12.54
C THR A 528 -31.76 0.65 -11.86
N ILE A 529 -32.22 0.51 -10.62
CA ILE A 529 -32.08 -0.73 -9.85
C ILE A 529 -33.45 -1.26 -9.44
N SER A 530 -33.65 -2.57 -9.57
CA SER A 530 -34.77 -3.27 -8.96
C SER A 530 -34.46 -3.52 -7.49
N VAL A 531 -35.30 -2.97 -6.61
CA VAL A 531 -35.25 -3.20 -5.16
C VAL A 531 -36.53 -3.90 -4.73
N LYS A 532 -36.43 -4.84 -3.79
CA LYS A 532 -37.59 -5.52 -3.23
C LYS A 532 -38.16 -4.68 -2.08
N GLU A 533 -39.30 -4.04 -2.30
CA GLU A 533 -40.06 -3.31 -1.28
C GLU A 533 -41.40 -4.00 -1.05
N ASP A 534 -41.73 -4.28 0.22
CA ASP A 534 -42.98 -4.95 0.64
C ASP A 534 -43.31 -6.25 -0.11
N GLY A 535 -42.27 -6.99 -0.53
CA GLY A 535 -42.41 -8.24 -1.26
C GLY A 535 -42.46 -8.11 -2.78
N GLN A 536 -42.60 -6.90 -3.31
CA GLN A 536 -42.68 -6.59 -4.75
C GLN A 536 -41.36 -6.02 -5.27
N LEU A 537 -40.98 -6.36 -6.51
CA LEU A 537 -39.83 -5.76 -7.18
C LEU A 537 -40.25 -4.41 -7.75
N VAL A 538 -39.63 -3.33 -7.26
CA VAL A 538 -39.86 -1.96 -7.70
C VAL A 538 -38.58 -1.45 -8.34
N ASP A 539 -38.70 -0.96 -9.58
CA ASP A 539 -37.59 -0.33 -10.28
C ASP A 539 -37.48 1.14 -9.87
N LYS A 540 -36.30 1.52 -9.38
CA LYS A 540 -36.00 2.89 -8.97
C LYS A 540 -34.87 3.44 -9.80
N THR A 541 -35.13 4.58 -10.44
CA THR A 541 -34.17 5.29 -11.28
C THR A 541 -33.58 6.48 -10.52
N PHE A 542 -32.26 6.58 -10.54
CA PHE A 542 -31.50 7.63 -9.86
C PHE A 542 -30.57 8.33 -10.84
N THR A 543 -30.20 9.57 -10.51
CA THR A 543 -29.24 10.35 -11.31
C THR A 543 -27.83 10.09 -10.80
N ILE A 544 -26.85 9.99 -11.69
CA ILE A 544 -25.44 9.80 -11.37
C ILE A 544 -24.75 11.17 -11.37
N ALA A 545 -23.95 11.44 -10.36
CA ALA A 545 -23.13 12.64 -10.31
C ALA A 545 -22.04 12.60 -11.40
N LYS A 546 -21.69 13.76 -11.99
CA LYS A 546 -20.71 13.84 -13.10
C LYS A 546 -19.33 13.29 -12.74
N ASP A 547 -18.97 13.32 -11.47
CA ASP A 547 -17.71 12.85 -10.89
C ASP A 547 -17.84 11.48 -10.19
N ALA A 548 -18.97 10.79 -10.34
CA ALA A 548 -19.23 9.53 -9.67
C ALA A 548 -18.22 8.43 -10.03
N ARG A 549 -17.81 7.64 -9.03
CA ARG A 549 -17.01 6.43 -9.25
C ARG A 549 -17.92 5.26 -9.59
N LEU A 550 -17.92 4.88 -10.85
CA LEU A 550 -18.63 3.70 -11.33
C LEU A 550 -17.62 2.54 -11.46
N GLY A 551 -17.91 1.42 -10.80
CA GLY A 551 -17.21 0.16 -10.99
C GLY A 551 -17.67 -0.54 -12.26
N ASP A 552 -17.26 -1.80 -12.44
CA ASP A 552 -17.83 -2.64 -13.50
C ASP A 552 -19.32 -2.87 -13.19
N LEU A 553 -20.21 -2.33 -14.04
CA LEU A 553 -21.67 -2.39 -13.89
C LEU A 553 -22.25 -3.23 -15.03
N ASN A 554 -22.62 -4.48 -14.74
CA ASN A 554 -23.33 -5.33 -15.71
C ASN A 554 -24.82 -5.41 -15.36
N VAL A 555 -25.68 -5.23 -16.36
CA VAL A 555 -27.13 -5.39 -16.18
C VAL A 555 -27.44 -6.80 -15.70
N GLY A 556 -28.27 -6.92 -14.67
CA GLY A 556 -28.60 -8.17 -14.00
C GLY A 556 -27.73 -8.53 -12.79
N GLU A 557 -26.63 -7.82 -12.54
CA GLU A 557 -25.83 -7.99 -11.33
C GLU A 557 -26.40 -7.25 -10.13
N VAL A 558 -26.06 -7.71 -8.93
CA VAL A 558 -26.36 -6.97 -7.70
C VAL A 558 -25.36 -5.83 -7.58
N VAL A 559 -25.87 -4.60 -7.54
CA VAL A 559 -25.07 -3.39 -7.41
C VAL A 559 -25.35 -2.71 -6.08
N VAL A 560 -24.32 -2.07 -5.54
CA VAL A 560 -24.42 -1.19 -4.38
C VAL A 560 -24.26 0.25 -4.86
N LEU A 561 -25.28 1.07 -4.61
CA LEU A 561 -25.29 2.50 -4.88
C LEU A 561 -25.02 3.27 -3.59
N GLN A 562 -24.07 4.21 -3.63
CA GLN A 562 -23.84 5.18 -2.58
C GLN A 562 -24.22 6.56 -3.09
N PHE A 563 -25.04 7.25 -2.31
CA PHE A 563 -25.59 8.56 -2.67
C PHE A 563 -24.76 9.70 -2.10
N SER A 564 -24.94 10.91 -2.63
CA SER A 564 -24.31 12.09 -2.04
C SER A 564 -24.90 12.38 -0.65
N PRO A 565 -24.08 12.79 0.34
CA PRO A 565 -24.58 13.30 1.60
C PRO A 565 -25.41 14.59 1.45
N THR A 566 -25.15 15.39 0.41
CA THR A 566 -25.83 16.66 0.15
C THR A 566 -27.04 16.54 -0.77
N ASP A 567 -26.98 15.62 -1.74
CA ASP A 567 -28.03 15.41 -2.73
C ASP A 567 -28.45 13.94 -2.71
N LYS A 568 -29.53 13.67 -1.99
CA LYS A 568 -29.97 12.31 -1.69
C LYS A 568 -30.33 11.52 -2.93
N GLU A 569 -30.71 12.18 -4.03
CA GLU A 569 -31.11 11.50 -5.28
C GLU A 569 -29.94 11.31 -6.26
N LYS A 570 -28.75 11.84 -5.93
CA LYS A 570 -27.54 11.66 -6.74
C LYS A 570 -26.67 10.53 -6.23
N VAL A 571 -26.35 9.61 -7.11
CA VAL A 571 -25.40 8.52 -6.90
C VAL A 571 -23.98 9.03 -7.15
N VAL A 572 -23.12 8.93 -6.15
CA VAL A 572 -21.70 9.32 -6.22
C VAL A 572 -20.77 8.12 -6.37
N MET A 573 -21.27 6.92 -6.09
CA MET A 573 -20.54 5.68 -6.34
C MET A 573 -21.51 4.54 -6.64
N ALA A 574 -21.19 3.71 -7.62
CA ALA A 574 -21.93 2.49 -7.92
C ALA A 574 -20.94 1.35 -8.19
N GLN A 575 -21.14 0.17 -7.58
CA GLN A 575 -20.23 -0.95 -7.75
C GLN A 575 -20.98 -2.29 -7.84
N GLY A 576 -20.63 -3.10 -8.83
CA GLY A 576 -21.09 -4.49 -8.95
C GLY A 576 -20.50 -5.38 -7.85
N LYS A 577 -21.35 -6.20 -7.23
CA LYS A 577 -20.93 -7.22 -6.26
C LYS A 577 -20.44 -8.44 -7.03
N LYS A 578 -19.12 -8.71 -6.99
CA LYS A 578 -18.58 -10.00 -7.45
C LYS A 578 -19.19 -11.10 -6.59
N SER A 579 -19.91 -12.03 -7.21
CA SER A 579 -20.28 -13.28 -6.56
C SER A 579 -18.99 -14.04 -6.23
N GLU A 580 -18.74 -14.30 -4.95
CA GLU A 580 -17.73 -15.28 -4.52
C GLU A 580 -18.13 -16.70 -4.92
#